data_AF-A0A137Q4M7-F1
#
_entry.id   AF-A0A137Q4M7-F1
#
_cell.length_a   1.000
_cell.length_b   1.000
_cell.length_c   1.000
_cell.angle_alpha   90.00
_cell.angle_beta   90.00
_cell.angle_gamma   90.00
#
_symmetry.space_group_name_H-M   'P 1'
#
loop_
_entity.id
_entity.type
_entity.pdbx_description
1 polymer ?
#
loop_
_entity_poly.entity_id
_entity_poly.type
_entity_poly.pdbx_seq_one_letter_code
_entity_poly.pdbx_strand_id
1 'polypeptide(L)'
;MLTRVSQYIQDNCFGIWLANAQDWHISHNQYWKTPILLFKYNMRLTDNFEVVCISSVTELECLSGVTGITDIHREKIVHITPKFFLSEGIDQTCSWFYTLLVLLMHLFGGAPWKNLIVTGLVLTVDRKKMSKSLKNYPKPNLIIDKYSADATRMFLVNSPIVWDDNLHIHEEGICEVISHILLLWLNLFHFFLKHVALLKKTSNVDFIYNSKAPLLFNIMDCWILAHCTEAQYATNTDSDIVILLDIQIHTNLQSEWLAHELTNHMQKLHKKAGLQATDDIDIYYQFKNGMGAELVPAIRQHKGIIWKTVGSMPVDIKVKKTGGTELISEKQEVAEIKFMLYLVCP
;
A
#
# COMPACT_ATOMS: atom_id res chain seq x y z
N MET A 1 1.79 -3.15 0.64
CA MET A 1 1.38 -2.51 -0.64
C MET A 1 0.64 -1.22 -0.24
N LEU A 2 1.27 -0.05 -0.40
CA LEU A 2 0.81 1.22 0.19
C LEU A 2 -0.33 1.86 -0.63
N THR A 3 -1.56 1.40 -0.41
CA THR A 3 -2.75 2.20 -0.72
C THR A 3 -2.98 3.11 0.49
N ARG A 4 -2.63 4.39 0.42
CA ARG A 4 -2.92 5.31 1.55
C ARG A 4 -3.64 6.56 1.09
N VAL A 5 -4.90 6.34 0.73
CA VAL A 5 -5.96 7.27 1.13
C VAL A 5 -6.33 6.84 2.55
N SER A 6 -6.41 7.79 3.48
CA SER A 6 -6.98 7.53 4.80
C SER A 6 -8.37 6.89 4.65
N GLN A 7 -8.66 5.83 5.40
CA GLN A 7 -9.97 5.16 5.37
C GLN A 7 -11.10 6.18 5.58
N TYR A 8 -10.82 7.19 6.41
CA TYR A 8 -11.71 8.33 6.63
C TYR A 8 -12.07 9.08 5.34
N ILE A 9 -11.10 9.40 4.47
CA ILE A 9 -11.37 10.12 3.22
C ILE A 9 -12.17 9.25 2.26
N GLN A 10 -11.85 7.94 2.18
CA GLN A 10 -12.58 7.02 1.30
C GLN A 10 -14.05 6.93 1.71
N ASP A 11 -14.32 6.71 2.98
CA ASP A 11 -15.67 6.45 3.46
C ASP A 11 -16.49 7.74 3.64
N ASN A 12 -15.88 8.77 4.26
CA ASN A 12 -16.62 9.93 4.73
C ASN A 12 -16.56 11.15 3.80
N CYS A 13 -15.45 11.38 3.10
CA CYS A 13 -15.36 12.53 2.20
C CYS A 13 -15.83 12.15 0.79
N PHE A 14 -15.13 11.22 0.17
CA PHE A 14 -15.38 10.85 -1.22
C PHE A 14 -16.57 9.90 -1.36
N GLY A 15 -16.70 8.91 -0.47
CA GLY A 15 -17.81 7.95 -0.45
C GLY A 15 -19.18 8.61 -0.26
N ILE A 16 -19.32 9.46 0.77
CA ILE A 16 -20.56 10.23 1.00
C ILE A 16 -20.90 11.13 -0.18
N TRP A 17 -19.89 11.78 -0.78
CA TRP A 17 -20.11 12.64 -1.93
C TRP A 17 -20.60 11.84 -3.15
N LEU A 18 -20.00 10.67 -3.42
CA LEU A 18 -20.42 9.77 -4.49
C LEU A 18 -21.83 9.23 -4.29
N ALA A 19 -22.20 8.87 -3.06
CA ALA A 19 -23.53 8.35 -2.75
C ALA A 19 -24.65 9.36 -3.00
N ASN A 20 -24.35 10.65 -2.93
CA ASN A 20 -25.30 11.76 -3.14
C ASN A 20 -25.04 12.52 -4.45
N ALA A 21 -24.19 11.99 -5.34
CA ALA A 21 -23.83 12.67 -6.57
C ALA A 21 -25.07 12.79 -7.49
N GLN A 22 -25.34 14.02 -7.94
CA GLN A 22 -26.37 14.31 -8.93
C GLN A 22 -25.77 14.27 -10.34
N ASP A 23 -26.64 14.24 -11.35
CA ASP A 23 -26.25 14.28 -12.75
C ASP A 23 -25.33 15.47 -13.02
N TRP A 24 -24.21 15.18 -13.67
CA TRP A 24 -23.18 16.17 -13.91
C TRP A 24 -23.56 17.07 -15.08
N HIS A 25 -23.79 18.35 -14.80
CA HIS A 25 -24.01 19.37 -15.83
C HIS A 25 -22.68 19.68 -16.57
N ILE A 26 -22.46 18.99 -17.68
CA ILE A 26 -21.22 19.10 -18.47
C ILE A 26 -21.14 20.35 -19.36
N SER A 27 -22.28 20.92 -19.76
CA SER A 27 -22.31 22.09 -20.64
C SER A 27 -22.00 23.37 -19.87
N HIS A 28 -21.25 24.28 -20.49
CA HIS A 28 -20.88 25.56 -19.88
C HIS A 28 -20.86 26.65 -20.94
N ASN A 29 -21.35 27.84 -20.60
CA ASN A 29 -21.32 28.99 -21.50
C ASN A 29 -19.99 29.76 -21.32
N GLN A 30 -18.90 29.26 -21.90
CA GLN A 30 -17.55 29.85 -21.80
C GLN A 30 -16.80 29.75 -23.12
N TYR A 31 -16.04 30.79 -23.46
CA TYR A 31 -15.31 30.89 -24.73
C TYR A 31 -14.00 30.09 -24.79
N TRP A 32 -13.32 29.87 -23.65
CA TRP A 32 -12.01 29.20 -23.59
C TRP A 32 -12.13 27.78 -23.02
N LYS A 33 -12.80 26.89 -23.75
CA LYS A 33 -13.02 25.47 -23.39
C LYS A 33 -13.04 24.59 -24.64
N THR A 34 -12.83 23.28 -24.45
CA THR A 34 -13.08 22.30 -25.50
C THR A 34 -14.56 22.33 -25.90
N PRO A 35 -14.90 22.57 -27.18
CA PRO A 35 -16.28 22.65 -27.61
C PRO A 35 -16.97 21.29 -27.49
N ILE A 36 -18.25 21.31 -27.11
CA ILE A 36 -19.10 20.11 -27.14
C ILE A 36 -19.57 19.93 -28.59
N LEU A 37 -19.17 18.83 -29.22
CA LEU A 37 -19.41 18.54 -30.64
C LEU A 37 -20.84 18.01 -30.90
N LEU A 38 -21.85 18.77 -30.47
CA LEU A 38 -23.26 18.52 -30.75
C LEU A 38 -23.77 19.55 -31.77
N PHE A 39 -24.22 19.05 -32.91
CA PHE A 39 -24.80 19.88 -33.98
C PHE A 39 -26.29 19.67 -34.04
N LYS A 40 -27.06 20.77 -33.91
CA LYS A 40 -28.52 20.75 -33.95
C LYS A 40 -28.99 21.25 -35.31
N TYR A 41 -29.70 20.39 -36.05
CA TYR A 41 -30.27 20.74 -37.35
C TYR A 41 -31.78 21.02 -37.22
N ASN A 42 -32.26 22.01 -37.97
CA ASN A 42 -33.69 22.28 -38.12
C ASN A 42 -34.16 21.74 -39.47
N MET A 43 -34.99 20.69 -39.45
CA MET A 43 -35.63 20.18 -40.66
C MET A 43 -36.77 21.14 -41.02
N ARG A 44 -36.64 21.84 -42.15
CA ARG A 44 -37.53 22.94 -42.60
C ARG A 44 -39.03 22.60 -42.80
N LEU A 45 -39.54 21.47 -42.31
CA LEU A 45 -40.94 21.06 -42.42
C LEU A 45 -41.56 20.45 -41.14
N THR A 46 -40.84 20.38 -40.01
CA THR A 46 -41.39 19.95 -38.71
C THR A 46 -40.66 20.65 -37.55
N ASP A 47 -41.33 20.96 -36.43
CA ASP A 47 -40.73 21.49 -35.19
C ASP A 47 -39.77 20.50 -34.47
N ASN A 48 -39.42 19.40 -35.13
CA ASN A 48 -38.50 18.40 -34.63
C ASN A 48 -37.06 18.79 -34.97
N PHE A 49 -36.22 18.81 -33.93
CA PHE A 49 -34.80 19.02 -34.08
C PHE A 49 -34.07 17.69 -33.99
N GLU A 50 -33.15 17.46 -34.93
CA GLU A 50 -32.22 16.34 -34.86
C GLU A 50 -30.90 16.84 -34.28
N VAL A 51 -30.34 16.08 -33.34
CA VAL A 51 -29.04 16.37 -32.71
C VAL A 51 -28.07 15.29 -33.13
N VAL A 52 -27.00 15.69 -33.82
CA VAL A 52 -25.93 14.80 -34.25
C VAL A 52 -24.72 15.02 -33.33
N CYS A 53 -24.24 13.94 -32.71
CA CYS A 53 -23.03 13.95 -31.90
C CYS A 53 -21.86 13.47 -32.75
N ILE A 54 -20.91 14.36 -33.00
CA ILE A 54 -19.77 14.05 -33.85
C ILE A 54 -18.64 13.48 -32.98
N SER A 55 -18.22 12.27 -33.32
CA SER A 55 -17.32 11.44 -32.50
C SER A 55 -15.85 11.52 -32.91
N SER A 56 -15.55 12.08 -34.09
CA SER A 56 -14.18 12.18 -34.62
C SER A 56 -13.98 13.36 -35.57
N VAL A 57 -12.71 13.73 -35.79
CA VAL A 57 -12.31 14.74 -36.77
C VAL A 57 -12.76 14.34 -38.17
N THR A 58 -12.53 13.08 -38.55
CA THR A 58 -12.88 12.53 -39.86
C THR A 58 -14.38 12.62 -40.14
N GLU A 59 -15.20 12.35 -39.13
CA GLU A 59 -16.65 12.51 -39.21
C GLU A 59 -17.05 13.98 -39.37
N LEU A 60 -16.39 14.90 -38.64
CA LEU A 60 -16.61 16.34 -38.78
C LEU A 60 -16.24 16.85 -40.17
N GLU A 61 -15.11 16.43 -40.72
CA GLU A 61 -14.65 16.81 -42.07
C GLU A 61 -15.61 16.27 -43.15
N CYS A 62 -16.06 15.01 -43.00
CA CYS A 62 -17.03 14.39 -43.91
C CYS A 62 -18.40 15.09 -43.91
N LEU A 63 -18.89 15.51 -42.73
CA LEU A 63 -20.19 16.17 -42.59
C LEU A 63 -20.15 17.67 -42.91
N SER A 64 -19.02 18.34 -42.69
CA SER A 64 -18.87 19.79 -42.90
C SER A 64 -18.36 20.17 -44.29
N GLY A 65 -17.73 19.24 -45.03
CA GLY A 65 -17.09 19.53 -46.31
C GLY A 65 -15.81 20.37 -46.21
N VAL A 66 -15.34 20.66 -45.00
CA VAL A 66 -14.10 21.38 -44.71
C VAL A 66 -13.00 20.36 -44.44
N THR A 67 -11.89 20.46 -45.17
CA THR A 67 -10.71 19.58 -45.03
C THR A 67 -9.54 20.34 -44.42
N GLY A 68 -8.79 19.72 -43.50
CA GLY A 68 -7.55 20.26 -42.96
C GLY A 68 -7.66 20.72 -41.50
N ILE A 69 -8.47 20.04 -40.69
CA ILE A 69 -8.58 20.32 -39.26
C ILE A 69 -7.38 19.68 -38.53
N THR A 70 -6.39 20.49 -38.13
CA THR A 70 -5.09 19.96 -37.67
C THR A 70 -4.88 19.88 -36.15
N ASP A 71 -5.72 20.50 -35.31
CA ASP A 71 -5.57 20.41 -33.85
C ASP A 71 -6.90 20.25 -33.11
N ILE A 72 -7.06 19.07 -32.51
CA ILE A 72 -8.09 18.72 -31.53
C ILE A 72 -7.49 17.75 -30.52
N HIS A 73 -6.28 18.08 -30.04
CA HIS A 73 -5.35 17.12 -29.44
C HIS A 73 -5.88 16.32 -28.23
N ARG A 74 -6.43 15.15 -28.52
CA ARG A 74 -6.32 13.90 -27.76
C ARG A 74 -5.00 13.17 -28.07
N GLU A 75 -4.31 13.57 -29.13
CA GLU A 75 -3.28 12.78 -29.82
C GLU A 75 -1.85 12.92 -29.27
N LYS A 76 -1.66 13.63 -28.15
CA LYS A 76 -0.51 13.43 -27.25
C LYS A 76 -0.81 12.49 -26.07
N ILE A 77 -2.05 12.03 -25.90
CA ILE A 77 -2.60 11.62 -24.59
C ILE A 77 -3.12 10.17 -24.57
N VAL A 78 -3.22 9.48 -25.72
CA VAL A 78 -3.81 8.11 -25.80
C VAL A 78 -2.83 6.96 -25.48
N HIS A 79 -1.51 7.20 -25.48
CA HIS A 79 -0.52 6.14 -25.22
C HIS A 79 -0.13 5.96 -23.74
N ILE A 80 -0.75 6.70 -22.81
CA ILE A 80 -0.40 6.63 -21.39
C ILE A 80 -1.34 5.63 -20.71
N THR A 81 -0.85 4.40 -20.63
CA THR A 81 -1.31 3.32 -19.74
C THR A 81 -1.50 3.80 -18.29
N PRO A 82 -2.31 3.08 -17.47
CA PRO A 82 -2.86 3.59 -16.22
C PRO A 82 -1.78 4.09 -15.27
N LYS A 83 -1.95 5.33 -14.77
CA LYS A 83 -1.12 5.83 -13.67
C LYS A 83 -1.49 5.06 -12.40
N PHE A 84 -0.60 4.19 -11.95
CA PHE A 84 -0.80 3.39 -10.72
C PHE A 84 -0.77 4.23 -9.43
N PHE A 85 -0.39 5.50 -9.52
CA PHE A 85 -0.20 6.42 -8.40
C PHE A 85 -0.73 7.82 -8.75
N LEU A 86 -1.57 8.36 -7.87
CA LEU A 86 -2.09 9.72 -7.96
C LEU A 86 -1.89 10.43 -6.62
N SER A 87 -1.48 11.70 -6.63
CA SER A 87 -1.33 12.50 -5.41
C SER A 87 -1.74 13.93 -5.64
N GLU A 88 -2.75 14.39 -4.90
CA GLU A 88 -3.24 15.78 -4.91
C GLU A 88 -3.86 16.14 -3.55
N GLY A 89 -4.22 17.41 -3.37
CA GLY A 89 -4.89 17.91 -2.19
C GLY A 89 -6.32 17.38 -2.00
N ILE A 90 -6.78 17.40 -0.75
CA ILE A 90 -8.14 17.00 -0.35
C ILE A 90 -9.25 17.77 -1.07
N ASP A 91 -8.98 18.98 -1.55
CA ASP A 91 -9.94 19.78 -2.32
C ASP A 91 -10.23 19.21 -3.73
N GLN A 92 -9.47 18.21 -4.18
CA GLN A 92 -9.73 17.51 -5.44
C GLN A 92 -10.73 16.36 -5.34
N THR A 93 -11.14 15.98 -4.13
CA THR A 93 -12.11 14.90 -3.87
C THR A 93 -13.43 15.09 -4.61
N CYS A 94 -13.98 16.30 -4.61
CA CYS A 94 -15.27 16.60 -5.25
C CYS A 94 -15.17 17.00 -6.73
N SER A 95 -13.96 17.02 -7.33
CA SER A 95 -13.74 17.53 -8.68
C SER A 95 -12.87 16.59 -9.50
N TRP A 96 -11.55 16.72 -9.43
CA TRP A 96 -10.66 15.98 -10.32
C TRP A 96 -10.70 14.47 -10.08
N PHE A 97 -10.76 14.03 -8.82
CA PHE A 97 -10.91 12.60 -8.51
C PHE A 97 -12.26 12.06 -8.99
N TYR A 98 -13.34 12.80 -8.73
CA TYR A 98 -14.68 12.41 -9.17
C TYR A 98 -14.77 12.28 -10.70
N THR A 99 -14.41 13.34 -11.43
CA THR A 99 -14.50 13.38 -12.89
C THR A 99 -13.64 12.29 -13.53
N LEU A 100 -12.42 12.08 -13.02
CA LEU A 100 -11.53 11.04 -13.50
C LEU A 100 -12.11 9.63 -13.24
N LEU A 101 -12.67 9.39 -12.06
CA LEU A 101 -13.32 8.12 -11.71
C LEU A 101 -14.52 7.83 -12.60
N VAL A 102 -15.45 8.79 -12.74
CA VAL A 102 -16.67 8.61 -13.53
C VAL A 102 -16.34 8.35 -14.99
N LEU A 103 -15.45 9.15 -15.59
CA LEU A 103 -15.08 8.99 -17.00
C LEU A 103 -14.43 7.63 -17.25
N LEU A 104 -13.48 7.21 -16.42
CA LEU A 104 -12.76 5.96 -16.64
C LEU A 104 -13.60 4.72 -16.30
N MET A 105 -14.48 4.80 -15.30
CA MET A 105 -15.45 3.74 -15.03
C MET A 105 -16.43 3.57 -16.20
N HIS A 106 -16.97 4.67 -16.75
CA HIS A 106 -17.92 4.58 -17.87
C HIS A 106 -17.26 4.18 -19.19
N LEU A 107 -16.04 4.63 -19.46
CA LEU A 107 -15.35 4.35 -20.72
C LEU A 107 -14.62 3.00 -20.73
N PHE A 108 -14.07 2.56 -19.58
CA PHE A 108 -13.15 1.41 -19.52
C PHE A 108 -13.51 0.39 -18.43
N GLY A 109 -14.56 0.62 -17.64
CA GLY A 109 -15.02 -0.36 -16.63
C GLY A 109 -14.08 -0.55 -15.44
N GLY A 110 -13.18 0.40 -15.16
CA GLY A 110 -12.20 0.29 -14.08
C GLY A 110 -11.85 1.63 -13.43
N ALA A 111 -11.46 1.57 -12.16
CA ALA A 111 -11.01 2.76 -11.42
C ALA A 111 -9.68 3.29 -11.98
N PRO A 112 -9.44 4.62 -11.96
CA PRO A 112 -8.26 5.22 -12.60
C PRO A 112 -6.92 4.88 -11.95
N TRP A 113 -6.96 4.56 -10.66
CA TRP A 113 -5.79 4.48 -9.80
C TRP A 113 -5.82 3.20 -8.98
N LYS A 114 -4.64 2.65 -8.69
CA LYS A 114 -4.46 1.61 -7.67
C LYS A 114 -4.12 2.23 -6.31
N ASN A 115 -3.29 3.26 -6.32
CA ASN A 115 -2.89 4.00 -5.13
C ASN A 115 -3.20 5.48 -5.33
N LEU A 116 -3.90 6.07 -4.36
CA LEU A 116 -4.20 7.49 -4.31
C LEU A 116 -3.65 8.01 -2.97
N ILE A 117 -2.93 9.12 -2.99
CA ILE A 117 -2.51 9.87 -1.79
C ILE A 117 -3.24 11.19 -1.80
N VAL A 118 -3.93 11.48 -0.70
CA VAL A 118 -4.64 12.74 -0.54
C VAL A 118 -3.93 13.54 0.54
N THR A 119 -3.39 14.71 0.18
CA THR A 119 -2.72 15.59 1.13
C THR A 119 -3.71 16.57 1.74
N GLY A 120 -3.43 17.02 2.97
CA GLY A 120 -4.14 18.16 3.56
C GLY A 120 -3.82 19.48 2.85
N LEU A 121 -4.32 20.59 3.39
CA LEU A 121 -4.08 21.93 2.84
C LEU A 121 -2.98 22.65 3.61
N VAL A 122 -2.11 23.36 2.89
CA VAL A 122 -1.23 24.36 3.51
C VAL A 122 -2.03 25.62 3.79
N LEU A 123 -2.03 26.02 5.05
CA LEU A 123 -2.73 27.19 5.57
C LEU A 123 -1.73 28.26 6.00
N THR A 124 -2.21 29.50 6.03
CA THR A 124 -1.44 30.60 6.63
C THR A 124 -1.30 30.41 8.14
N VAL A 125 -0.42 31.21 8.75
CA VAL A 125 -0.28 31.33 10.21
C VAL A 125 -1.66 31.60 10.86
N ASP A 126 -2.49 32.43 10.23
CA ASP A 126 -3.87 32.73 10.68
C ASP A 126 -4.91 31.66 10.33
N ARG A 127 -4.49 30.44 9.94
CA ARG A 127 -5.36 29.32 9.55
C ARG A 127 -6.27 29.57 8.34
N LYS A 128 -5.94 30.52 7.49
CA LYS A 128 -6.71 30.81 6.26
C LYS A 128 -6.16 30.02 5.08
N LYS A 129 -7.03 29.64 4.14
CA LYS A 129 -6.61 29.05 2.87
C LYS A 129 -5.75 30.06 2.11
N MET A 130 -4.60 29.61 1.61
CA MET A 130 -3.75 30.43 0.76
C MET A 130 -4.45 30.66 -0.59
N SER A 131 -4.38 31.89 -1.10
CA SER A 131 -4.95 32.22 -2.40
C SER A 131 -4.14 33.28 -3.14
N LYS A 132 -4.11 33.17 -4.47
CA LYS A 132 -3.47 34.16 -5.34
C LYS A 132 -4.14 35.53 -5.26
N SER A 133 -5.45 35.57 -5.04
CA SER A 133 -6.21 36.82 -4.89
C SER A 133 -5.88 37.55 -3.59
N LEU A 134 -5.80 36.83 -2.46
CA LEU A 134 -5.49 37.43 -1.16
C LEU A 134 -3.99 37.70 -0.96
N LYS A 135 -3.12 37.14 -1.82
CA LYS A 135 -1.66 37.25 -1.73
C LYS A 135 -1.13 36.92 -0.32
N ASN A 136 -1.83 36.04 0.39
CA ASN A 136 -1.59 35.70 1.79
C ASN A 136 -0.62 34.52 1.95
N TYR A 137 0.34 34.37 1.03
CA TYR A 137 1.30 33.27 1.06
C TYR A 137 2.71 33.77 0.77
N PRO A 138 3.73 33.22 1.44
CA PRO A 138 5.11 33.47 1.09
C PRO A 138 5.37 32.90 -0.31
N LYS A 139 6.06 33.66 -1.17
CA LYS A 139 6.40 33.17 -2.52
C LYS A 139 7.32 31.94 -2.36
N PRO A 140 7.03 30.81 -3.03
CA PRO A 140 7.83 29.59 -2.88
C PRO A 140 9.33 29.80 -3.12
N ASN A 141 9.69 30.56 -4.15
CA ASN A 141 11.09 30.85 -4.46
C ASN A 141 11.81 31.56 -3.30
N LEU A 142 11.14 32.48 -2.60
CA LEU A 142 11.76 33.18 -1.47
C LEU A 142 12.07 32.23 -0.31
N ILE A 143 11.20 31.24 -0.05
CA ILE A 143 11.44 30.21 0.97
C ILE A 143 12.61 29.33 0.55
N ILE A 144 12.60 28.87 -0.70
CA ILE A 144 13.64 27.97 -1.24
C ILE A 144 15.01 28.65 -1.24
N ASP A 145 15.07 29.91 -1.68
CA ASP A 145 16.32 30.67 -1.73
C ASP A 145 16.85 30.96 -0.32
N LYS A 146 15.97 31.15 0.66
CA LYS A 146 16.33 31.43 2.07
C LYS A 146 16.74 30.18 2.84
N TYR A 147 16.05 29.05 2.65
CA TYR A 147 16.14 27.88 3.51
C TYR A 147 16.58 26.58 2.82
N SER A 148 16.80 26.61 1.50
CA SER A 148 16.97 25.45 0.62
C SER A 148 15.69 24.70 0.27
N ALA A 149 15.69 24.11 -0.93
CA ALA A 149 14.63 23.23 -1.39
C ALA A 149 14.51 21.96 -0.51
N ASP A 150 15.64 21.41 -0.05
CA ASP A 150 15.66 20.16 0.72
C ASP A 150 15.05 20.33 2.11
N ALA A 151 15.39 21.43 2.82
CA ALA A 151 14.77 21.72 4.11
C ALA A 151 13.25 21.91 3.97
N THR A 152 12.83 22.64 2.93
CA THR A 152 11.41 22.89 2.67
C THR A 152 10.67 21.58 2.36
N ARG A 153 11.25 20.70 1.54
CA ARG A 153 10.67 19.39 1.22
C ARG A 153 10.59 18.49 2.44
N MET A 154 11.67 18.39 3.20
CA MET A 154 11.74 17.55 4.40
C MET A 154 10.76 18.05 5.47
N PHE A 155 10.64 19.36 5.65
CA PHE A 155 9.62 19.97 6.50
C PHE A 155 8.21 19.55 6.07
N LEU A 156 7.87 19.68 4.79
CA LEU A 156 6.55 19.31 4.28
C LEU A 156 6.26 17.82 4.42
N VAL A 157 7.21 16.94 4.14
CA VAL A 157 7.03 15.48 4.23
C VAL A 157 6.88 15.00 5.67
N ASN A 158 7.60 15.63 6.61
CA ASN A 158 7.50 15.31 8.03
C ASN A 158 6.31 16.00 8.72
N SER A 159 5.56 16.83 7.98
CA SER A 159 4.39 17.54 8.50
C SER A 159 3.13 16.68 8.44
N PRO A 160 2.06 17.03 9.18
CA PRO A 160 0.78 16.31 9.12
C PRO A 160 0.11 16.34 7.75
N ILE A 161 0.60 17.15 6.78
CA ILE A 161 -0.02 17.28 5.45
C ILE A 161 -0.04 15.98 4.65
N VAL A 162 0.91 15.08 4.90
CA VAL A 162 0.97 13.76 4.23
C VAL A 162 -0.06 12.80 4.80
N TRP A 163 -0.64 13.12 5.96
CA TRP A 163 -1.67 12.38 6.68
C TRP A 163 -2.99 13.15 6.64
N ASP A 164 -3.35 13.66 5.46
CA ASP A 164 -4.64 14.31 5.19
C ASP A 164 -5.02 15.53 6.04
N ASP A 165 -4.17 15.94 6.99
CA ASP A 165 -4.46 17.02 7.92
C ASP A 165 -3.80 18.34 7.48
N ASN A 166 -4.36 19.45 7.94
CA ASN A 166 -3.91 20.77 7.51
C ASN A 166 -2.58 21.15 8.14
N LEU A 167 -1.70 21.73 7.33
CA LEU A 167 -0.42 22.27 7.79
C LEU A 167 -0.51 23.79 7.94
N HIS A 168 -0.20 24.29 9.12
CA HIS A 168 0.09 25.71 9.32
C HIS A 168 1.57 25.95 9.04
N ILE A 169 1.88 26.70 7.97
CA ILE A 169 3.27 26.95 7.63
C ILE A 169 3.89 27.99 8.57
N HIS A 170 4.99 27.60 9.21
CA HIS A 170 5.82 28.43 10.06
C HIS A 170 7.26 28.33 9.55
N GLU A 171 7.91 29.47 9.32
CA GLU A 171 9.29 29.47 8.83
C GLU A 171 10.25 28.88 9.87
N GLU A 172 9.91 29.00 11.16
CA GLU A 172 10.65 28.42 12.29
C GLU A 172 10.80 26.90 12.14
N GLY A 173 9.74 26.20 11.73
CA GLY A 173 9.79 24.75 11.52
C GLY A 173 10.74 24.32 10.40
N ILE A 174 10.93 25.17 9.37
CA ILE A 174 11.91 24.92 8.31
C ILE A 174 13.33 25.12 8.85
N CYS A 175 13.55 26.17 9.66
CA CYS A 175 14.82 26.39 10.34
C CYS A 175 15.20 25.23 11.28
N GLU A 176 14.22 24.64 11.96
CA GLU A 176 14.44 23.49 12.83
C GLU A 176 14.94 22.27 12.06
N VAL A 177 14.37 21.99 10.88
CA VAL A 177 14.84 20.90 9.99
C VAL A 177 16.30 21.13 9.58
N ILE A 178 16.67 22.37 9.25
CA ILE A 178 18.05 22.70 8.92
C ILE A 178 18.96 22.39 10.11
N SER A 179 18.62 22.93 11.28
CA SER A 179 19.50 22.94 12.44
C SER A 179 19.63 21.57 13.12
N HIS A 180 18.54 20.80 13.18
CA HIS A 180 18.49 19.53 13.90
C HIS A 180 18.72 18.30 13.01
N ILE A 181 18.46 18.40 11.70
CA ILE A 181 18.59 17.27 10.77
C ILE A 181 19.74 17.51 9.79
N LEU A 182 19.64 18.54 8.94
CA LEU A 182 20.58 18.72 7.83
C LEU A 182 21.99 19.05 8.31
N LEU A 183 22.13 19.95 9.28
CA LEU A 183 23.44 20.27 9.87
C LEU A 183 24.04 19.06 10.57
N LEU A 184 23.23 18.26 11.27
CA LEU A 184 23.71 17.05 11.94
C LEU A 184 24.26 16.05 10.91
N TRP A 185 23.52 15.78 9.83
CA TRP A 185 23.98 14.90 8.76
C TRP A 185 25.25 15.42 8.10
N LEU A 186 25.31 16.72 7.82
CA LEU A 186 26.48 17.34 7.22
C LEU A 186 27.70 17.25 8.16
N ASN A 187 27.51 17.48 9.45
CA ASN A 187 28.57 17.37 10.45
C ASN A 187 29.09 15.93 10.58
N LEU A 188 28.20 14.93 10.56
CA LEU A 188 28.57 13.51 10.56
C LEU A 188 29.38 13.14 9.31
N PHE A 189 28.97 13.61 8.14
CA PHE A 189 29.69 13.40 6.89
C PHE A 189 31.08 14.05 6.91
N HIS A 190 31.19 15.29 7.40
CA HIS A 190 32.48 15.96 7.55
C HIS A 190 33.38 15.27 8.58
N PHE A 191 32.82 14.76 9.68
CA PHE A 191 33.56 13.96 10.65
C PHE A 191 34.16 12.72 9.98
N PHE A 192 33.35 11.96 9.23
CA PHE A 192 33.82 10.80 8.47
C PHE A 192 34.96 11.16 7.50
N LEU A 193 34.81 12.20 6.68
CA LEU A 193 35.83 12.62 5.71
C LEU A 193 37.14 13.04 6.40
N LYS A 194 37.07 13.73 7.55
CA LYS A 194 38.26 14.09 8.34
C LYS A 194 38.99 12.86 8.84
N HIS A 195 38.28 11.83 9.29
CA HIS A 195 38.89 10.58 9.74
C HIS A 195 39.49 9.78 8.59
N VAL A 196 38.86 9.75 7.41
CA VAL A 196 39.44 9.16 6.20
C VAL A 196 40.74 9.86 5.81
N ALA A 197 40.78 11.20 5.85
CA ALA A 197 41.99 11.96 5.58
C ALA A 197 43.10 11.69 6.62
N LEU A 198 42.73 11.54 7.90
CA LEU A 198 43.66 11.20 8.97
C LEU A 198 44.26 9.80 8.81
N LEU A 199 43.45 8.82 8.39
CA LEU A 199 43.90 7.46 8.09
C LEU A 199 44.98 7.47 6.98
N LYS A 200 44.72 8.20 5.90
CA LYS A 200 45.69 8.37 4.81
C LYS A 200 46.98 9.01 5.30
N LYS A 201 46.91 10.04 6.15
CA LYS A 201 48.10 10.73 6.66
C LYS A 201 48.93 9.86 7.62
N THR A 202 48.27 9.09 8.48
CA THR A 202 48.94 8.32 9.56
C THR A 202 49.47 6.97 9.06
N SER A 203 48.71 6.30 8.20
CA SER A 203 48.97 4.91 7.81
C SER A 203 49.29 4.76 6.31
N ASN A 204 49.18 5.84 5.53
CA ASN A 204 49.31 5.84 4.07
C ASN A 204 48.38 4.83 3.37
N VAL A 205 47.22 4.59 3.96
CA VAL A 205 46.17 3.72 3.42
C VAL A 205 45.02 4.58 2.93
N ASP A 206 44.61 4.37 1.68
CA ASP A 206 43.39 4.96 1.14
C ASP A 206 42.17 4.16 1.62
N PHE A 207 41.19 4.87 2.18
CA PHE A 207 39.92 4.25 2.56
C PHE A 207 39.14 3.87 1.30
N ILE A 208 38.84 2.59 1.13
CA ILE A 208 38.02 2.05 0.05
C ILE A 208 36.96 1.14 0.67
N TYR A 209 35.69 1.42 0.38
CA TYR A 209 34.59 0.58 0.84
C TYR A 209 34.71 -0.84 0.26
N ASN A 210 34.59 -1.86 1.12
CA ASN A 210 34.62 -3.26 0.72
C ASN A 210 33.37 -3.98 1.23
N SER A 211 32.48 -4.37 0.31
CA SER A 211 31.23 -5.07 0.63
C SER A 211 31.42 -6.51 1.12
N LYS A 212 32.61 -7.10 0.91
CA LYS A 212 32.95 -8.49 1.32
C LYS A 212 33.93 -8.52 2.50
N ALA A 213 34.11 -7.39 3.18
CA ALA A 213 34.94 -7.36 4.38
C ALA A 213 34.38 -8.34 5.43
N PRO A 214 35.24 -9.04 6.20
CA PRO A 214 34.77 -9.87 7.30
C PRO A 214 33.98 -9.02 8.30
N LEU A 215 32.97 -9.65 8.93
CA LEU A 215 32.13 -9.00 9.95
C LEU A 215 33.00 -8.37 11.04
N LEU A 216 32.69 -7.12 11.35
CA LEU A 216 33.42 -6.33 12.35
C LEU A 216 33.22 -6.95 13.74
N PHE A 217 34.28 -7.02 14.55
CA PHE A 217 34.19 -7.52 15.93
C PHE A 217 33.60 -6.48 16.90
N ASN A 218 33.50 -5.22 16.49
CA ASN A 218 32.99 -4.16 17.32
C ASN A 218 31.46 -4.29 17.47
N ILE A 219 31.02 -4.44 18.72
CA ILE A 219 29.60 -4.57 19.08
C ILE A 219 28.78 -3.39 18.54
N MET A 220 29.33 -2.17 18.55
CA MET A 220 28.64 -0.97 18.07
C MET A 220 28.46 -1.00 16.55
N ASP A 221 29.45 -1.48 15.79
CA ASP A 221 29.33 -1.59 14.34
C ASP A 221 28.29 -2.65 13.96
N CYS A 222 28.28 -3.78 14.66
CA CYS A 222 27.24 -4.81 14.53
C CYS A 222 25.85 -4.25 14.83
N TRP A 223 25.73 -3.45 15.89
CA TRP A 223 24.47 -2.78 16.26
C TRP A 223 23.99 -1.82 15.18
N ILE A 224 24.86 -0.95 14.66
CA ILE A 224 24.52 0.02 13.61
C ILE A 224 24.05 -0.72 12.35
N LEU A 225 24.82 -1.74 11.92
CA LEU A 225 24.48 -2.53 10.74
C LEU A 225 23.12 -3.21 10.89
N ALA A 226 22.87 -3.81 12.06
CA ALA A 226 21.60 -4.46 12.34
C ALA A 226 20.43 -3.47 12.35
N HIS A 227 20.60 -2.28 12.94
CA HIS A 227 19.59 -1.21 12.93
C HIS A 227 19.31 -0.69 11.51
N CYS A 228 20.33 -0.60 10.66
CA CYS A 228 20.13 -0.22 9.26
C CYS A 228 19.43 -1.31 8.43
N THR A 229 19.40 -2.55 8.91
CA THR A 229 18.73 -3.70 8.29
C THR A 229 17.40 -4.04 8.98
N GLU A 230 16.49 -3.08 9.13
CA GLU A 230 15.16 -3.26 9.74
C GLU A 230 14.32 -4.42 9.15
N ALA A 231 14.64 -4.87 7.93
CA ALA A 231 13.97 -6.00 7.28
C ALA A 231 14.39 -7.38 7.83
N GLN A 232 15.46 -7.46 8.62
CA GLN A 232 16.02 -8.72 9.13
C GLN A 232 15.93 -8.83 10.64
N TYR A 233 16.19 -7.74 11.38
CA TYR A 233 16.19 -7.73 12.83
C TYR A 233 15.29 -6.63 13.38
N ALA A 234 14.45 -6.97 14.35
CA ALA A 234 13.83 -5.99 15.23
C ALA A 234 14.80 -5.67 16.36
N THR A 235 14.98 -4.38 16.66
CA THR A 235 15.90 -3.92 17.68
C THR A 235 15.17 -3.13 18.76
N ASN A 236 15.56 -3.34 20.01
CA ASN A 236 15.11 -2.54 21.14
C ASN A 236 16.28 -2.34 22.12
N THR A 237 16.29 -1.21 22.81
CA THR A 237 17.35 -0.83 23.74
C THR A 237 16.73 -0.40 25.06
N ASP A 238 17.16 -1.02 26.15
CA ASP A 238 16.88 -0.56 27.52
C ASP A 238 18.19 -0.45 28.30
N SER A 239 18.53 0.78 28.67
CA SER A 239 19.72 1.13 29.45
C SER A 239 21.00 0.55 28.82
N ASP A 240 21.60 -0.46 29.45
CA ASP A 240 22.85 -1.09 29.01
C ASP A 240 22.63 -2.35 28.14
N ILE A 241 21.38 -2.68 27.82
CA ILE A 241 21.02 -3.91 27.11
C ILE A 241 20.43 -3.57 25.74
N VAL A 242 21.03 -4.15 24.71
CA VAL A 242 20.47 -4.17 23.36
C VAL A 242 19.87 -5.55 23.11
N ILE A 243 18.59 -5.57 22.74
CA ILE A 243 17.91 -6.76 22.25
C ILE A 243 17.87 -6.69 20.72
N LEU A 244 18.44 -7.69 20.08
CA LEU A 244 18.35 -7.95 18.64
C LEU A 244 17.52 -9.21 18.45
N LEU A 245 16.34 -9.08 17.86
CA LEU A 245 15.45 -10.18 17.58
C LEU A 245 15.39 -10.41 16.07
N ASP A 246 15.78 -11.61 15.63
CA ASP A 246 15.57 -12.03 14.24
C ASP A 246 14.06 -12.17 13.98
N ILE A 247 13.54 -11.39 13.03
CA ILE A 247 12.12 -11.40 12.65
C ILE A 247 11.89 -12.11 11.30
N GLN A 248 12.91 -12.77 10.75
CA GLN A 248 12.74 -13.52 9.51
C GLN A 248 11.83 -14.73 9.71
N ILE A 249 10.83 -14.87 8.83
CA ILE A 249 9.99 -16.06 8.78
C ILE A 249 10.77 -17.15 8.06
N HIS A 250 11.31 -18.10 8.81
CA HIS A 250 11.94 -19.29 8.24
C HIS A 250 10.88 -20.35 7.90
N THR A 251 10.88 -20.83 6.65
CA THR A 251 9.93 -21.83 6.15
C THR A 251 9.91 -23.12 6.98
N ASN A 252 11.06 -23.53 7.51
CA ASN A 252 11.15 -24.71 8.40
C ASN A 252 10.42 -24.48 9.72
N LEU A 253 10.61 -23.32 10.39
CA LEU A 253 9.93 -23.00 11.64
C LEU A 253 8.42 -22.80 11.44
N GLN A 254 8.02 -22.22 10.31
CA GLN A 254 6.61 -22.09 9.94
C GLN A 254 5.95 -23.48 9.76
N SER A 255 6.64 -24.42 9.11
CA SER A 255 6.14 -25.79 8.95
C SER A 255 6.00 -26.54 10.29
N GLU A 256 6.95 -26.32 11.21
CA GLU A 256 6.95 -26.92 12.54
C GLU A 256 5.82 -26.33 13.40
N TRP A 257 5.65 -25.01 13.38
CA TRP A 257 4.55 -24.33 14.05
C TRP A 257 3.17 -24.81 13.55
N LEU A 258 2.98 -24.90 12.23
CA LEU A 258 1.73 -25.42 11.64
C LEU A 258 1.42 -26.85 12.10
N ALA A 259 2.43 -27.72 12.16
CA ALA A 259 2.27 -29.10 12.63
C ALA A 259 1.95 -29.16 14.13
N HIS A 260 2.62 -28.35 14.95
CA HIS A 260 2.35 -28.24 16.39
C HIS A 260 0.93 -27.74 16.66
N GLU A 261 0.50 -26.69 15.97
CA GLU A 261 -0.82 -26.13 16.19
C GLU A 261 -1.90 -27.11 15.76
N LEU A 262 -1.77 -27.75 14.59
CA LEU A 262 -2.67 -28.84 14.19
C LEU A 262 -2.74 -29.95 15.24
N THR A 263 -1.59 -30.37 15.78
CA THR A 263 -1.51 -31.39 16.83
C THR A 263 -2.26 -30.94 18.09
N ASN A 264 -2.11 -29.68 18.50
CA ASN A 264 -2.82 -29.09 19.64
C ASN A 264 -4.34 -29.14 19.42
N HIS A 265 -4.82 -28.82 18.22
CA HIS A 265 -6.24 -28.90 17.86
C HIS A 265 -6.77 -30.34 17.91
N MET A 266 -6.01 -31.31 17.40
CA MET A 266 -6.35 -32.74 17.47
C MET A 266 -6.41 -33.22 18.93
N GLN A 267 -5.45 -32.84 19.77
CA GLN A 267 -5.45 -33.19 21.19
C GLN A 267 -6.64 -32.59 21.95
N LYS A 268 -6.98 -31.33 21.69
CA LYS A 268 -8.17 -30.69 22.27
C LYS A 268 -9.44 -31.46 21.90
N LEU A 269 -9.53 -31.91 20.64
CA LEU A 269 -10.67 -32.68 20.16
C LEU A 269 -10.74 -34.08 20.80
N HIS A 270 -9.60 -34.76 20.99
CA HIS A 270 -9.52 -36.02 21.75
C HIS A 270 -10.06 -35.87 23.18
N LYS A 271 -9.58 -34.84 23.90
CA LYS A 271 -10.03 -34.56 25.28
C LYS A 271 -11.53 -34.28 25.34
N LYS A 272 -12.06 -33.54 24.37
CA LYS A 272 -13.50 -33.22 24.29
C LYS A 272 -14.37 -34.44 24.02
N ALA A 273 -13.85 -35.43 23.30
CA ALA A 273 -14.50 -36.72 23.10
C ALA A 273 -14.23 -37.74 24.23
N GLY A 274 -13.49 -37.35 25.28
CA GLY A 274 -13.22 -38.20 26.45
C GLY A 274 -12.15 -39.28 26.22
N LEU A 275 -11.31 -39.12 25.20
CA LEU A 275 -10.37 -40.13 24.72
C LEU A 275 -8.96 -39.89 25.28
N GLN A 276 -8.23 -40.98 25.52
CA GLN A 276 -6.81 -40.98 25.86
C GLN A 276 -5.95 -41.12 24.60
N ALA A 277 -4.68 -40.71 24.66
CA ALA A 277 -3.76 -40.75 23.51
C ALA A 277 -3.38 -42.18 23.06
N THR A 278 -3.73 -43.19 23.87
CA THR A 278 -3.52 -44.61 23.59
C THR A 278 -4.70 -45.27 22.89
N ASP A 279 -5.83 -44.57 22.77
CA ASP A 279 -7.03 -45.10 22.14
C ASP A 279 -6.83 -45.14 20.62
N ASP A 280 -7.20 -46.26 20.00
CA ASP A 280 -7.04 -46.49 18.57
C ASP A 280 -8.15 -45.77 17.78
N ILE A 281 -7.80 -44.66 17.14
CA ILE A 281 -8.75 -43.72 16.54
C ILE A 281 -8.21 -43.21 15.22
N ASP A 282 -9.03 -43.27 14.18
CA ASP A 282 -8.72 -42.68 12.88
C ASP A 282 -9.09 -41.20 12.86
N ILE A 283 -8.16 -40.35 12.42
CA ILE A 283 -8.35 -38.89 12.34
C ILE A 283 -8.44 -38.47 10.89
N TYR A 284 -9.51 -37.77 10.54
CA TYR A 284 -9.71 -37.26 9.18
C TYR A 284 -9.81 -35.73 9.16
N TYR A 285 -9.32 -35.12 8.08
CA TYR A 285 -9.51 -33.69 7.82
C TYR A 285 -10.20 -33.45 6.48
N GLN A 286 -10.94 -32.35 6.39
CA GLN A 286 -11.54 -31.85 5.15
C GLN A 286 -11.35 -30.34 5.01
N PHE A 287 -10.63 -29.93 3.97
CA PHE A 287 -10.49 -28.52 3.62
C PHE A 287 -11.68 -28.03 2.79
N LYS A 288 -12.10 -26.78 3.00
CA LYS A 288 -13.00 -26.10 2.06
C LYS A 288 -12.20 -25.60 0.85
N ASN A 289 -12.65 -25.96 -0.35
CA ASN A 289 -12.22 -25.40 -1.65
C ASN A 289 -10.71 -25.10 -1.77
N GLY A 290 -9.83 -26.10 -1.63
CA GLY A 290 -8.42 -25.99 -2.02
C GLY A 290 -7.49 -25.21 -1.08
N MET A 291 -7.99 -24.66 0.04
CA MET A 291 -7.24 -23.79 0.96
C MET A 291 -6.21 -24.51 1.87
N GLY A 292 -5.92 -25.80 1.65
CA GLY A 292 -5.08 -26.62 2.55
C GLY A 292 -3.64 -26.88 2.06
N ALA A 293 -3.19 -26.20 1.02
CA ALA A 293 -1.96 -26.52 0.30
C ALA A 293 -0.68 -26.43 1.16
N GLU A 294 -0.68 -25.62 2.21
CA GLU A 294 0.48 -25.41 3.10
C GLU A 294 0.50 -26.37 4.31
N LEU A 295 -0.68 -26.82 4.76
CA LEU A 295 -0.79 -27.71 5.92
C LEU A 295 -0.41 -29.15 5.58
N VAL A 296 -0.71 -29.61 4.35
CA VAL A 296 -0.42 -30.99 3.90
C VAL A 296 1.09 -31.29 3.86
N PRO A 297 1.96 -30.42 3.32
CA PRO A 297 3.41 -30.57 3.43
C PRO A 297 3.91 -30.61 4.88
N ALA A 298 3.40 -29.72 5.74
CA ALA A 298 3.79 -29.67 7.16
C ALA A 298 3.44 -30.97 7.91
N ILE A 299 2.24 -31.51 7.70
CA ILE A 299 1.82 -32.82 8.24
C ILE A 299 2.77 -33.93 7.78
N ARG A 300 3.17 -33.91 6.50
CA ARG A 300 4.05 -34.94 5.94
C ARG A 300 5.48 -34.86 6.46
N GLN A 301 5.98 -33.65 6.71
CA GLN A 301 7.34 -33.41 7.19
C GLN A 301 7.48 -33.74 8.69
N HIS A 302 6.47 -33.42 9.50
CA HIS A 302 6.52 -33.55 10.96
C HIS A 302 5.73 -34.73 11.54
N LYS A 303 5.54 -35.81 10.75
CA LYS A 303 4.79 -37.02 11.13
C LYS A 303 5.20 -37.60 12.48
N GLY A 304 6.49 -37.59 12.79
CA GLY A 304 7.01 -38.17 14.03
C GLY A 304 6.50 -37.48 15.29
N ILE A 305 6.30 -36.16 15.25
CA ILE A 305 5.76 -35.39 16.37
C ILE A 305 4.27 -35.68 16.52
N ILE A 306 3.52 -35.59 15.42
CA ILE A 306 2.06 -35.82 15.42
C ILE A 306 1.74 -37.23 15.93
N TRP A 307 2.49 -38.25 15.50
CA TRP A 307 2.27 -39.65 15.89
C TRP A 307 2.54 -39.86 17.38
N LYS A 308 3.64 -39.32 17.91
CA LYS A 308 3.95 -39.44 19.35
C LYS A 308 2.89 -38.78 20.23
N THR A 309 2.23 -37.76 19.72
CA THR A 309 1.35 -36.91 20.52
C THR A 309 -0.12 -37.34 20.46
N VAL A 310 -0.58 -37.87 19.33
CA VAL A 310 -2.00 -38.23 19.11
C VAL A 310 -2.19 -39.72 18.78
N GLY A 311 -1.11 -40.47 18.54
CA GLY A 311 -1.18 -41.91 18.26
C GLY A 311 -1.59 -42.28 16.83
N SER A 312 -2.16 -41.33 16.08
CA SER A 312 -2.68 -41.55 14.71
C SER A 312 -2.32 -40.42 13.75
N MET A 313 -2.23 -40.74 12.45
CA MET A 313 -1.99 -39.75 11.39
C MET A 313 -3.30 -39.19 10.85
N PRO A 314 -3.42 -37.86 10.72
CA PRO A 314 -4.58 -37.25 10.08
C PRO A 314 -4.54 -37.50 8.56
N VAL A 315 -5.64 -38.01 8.01
CA VAL A 315 -5.78 -38.34 6.58
C VAL A 315 -6.91 -37.53 5.94
N ASP A 316 -6.83 -37.27 4.64
CA ASP A 316 -7.94 -36.65 3.91
C ASP A 316 -9.19 -37.56 3.98
N ILE A 317 -10.34 -36.98 4.31
CA ILE A 317 -11.61 -37.71 4.43
C ILE A 317 -12.02 -38.47 3.16
N LYS A 318 -11.48 -38.10 1.98
CA LYS A 318 -11.70 -38.84 0.73
C LYS A 318 -11.18 -40.29 0.79
N VAL A 319 -10.26 -40.59 1.70
CA VAL A 319 -9.64 -41.91 1.87
C VAL A 319 -10.30 -42.70 3.02
N LYS A 320 -11.40 -42.19 3.60
CA LYS A 320 -12.09 -42.82 4.73
C LYS A 320 -12.52 -44.26 4.41
N LYS A 321 -12.18 -45.19 5.30
CA LYS A 321 -12.61 -46.60 5.21
C LYS A 321 -14.11 -46.71 5.53
N THR A 322 -14.84 -47.52 4.76
CA THR A 322 -16.25 -47.83 4.99
C THR A 322 -16.39 -48.78 6.18
N GLY A 323 -16.45 -48.24 7.41
CA GLY A 323 -16.58 -49.08 8.62
C GLY A 323 -16.66 -48.37 9.97
N GLY A 324 -16.18 -47.13 10.10
CA GLY A 324 -16.03 -46.49 11.41
C GLY A 324 -17.20 -45.59 11.86
N THR A 325 -17.44 -45.55 13.18
CA THR A 325 -18.44 -44.68 13.82
C THR A 325 -17.82 -43.32 14.13
N GLU A 326 -18.44 -42.23 13.67
CA GLU A 326 -17.99 -40.86 13.95
C GLU A 326 -18.27 -40.50 15.42
N LEU A 327 -17.21 -40.19 16.17
CA LEU A 327 -17.30 -39.82 17.59
C LEU A 327 -17.58 -38.33 17.76
N ILE A 328 -16.81 -37.50 17.04
CA ILE A 328 -16.95 -36.05 17.07
C ILE A 328 -16.42 -35.43 15.78
N SER A 329 -17.07 -34.37 15.31
CA SER A 329 -16.55 -33.51 14.26
C SER A 329 -16.71 -32.04 14.61
N GLU A 330 -15.68 -31.26 14.31
CA GLU A 330 -15.63 -29.84 14.67
C GLU A 330 -14.89 -29.01 13.62
N LYS A 331 -15.37 -27.78 13.40
CA LYS A 331 -14.70 -26.78 12.57
C LYS A 331 -13.50 -26.25 13.33
N GLN A 332 -12.34 -26.27 12.68
CA GLN A 332 -11.09 -25.74 13.21
C GLN A 332 -10.53 -24.68 12.26
N GLU A 333 -9.68 -23.82 12.81
CA GLU A 333 -8.99 -22.76 12.09
C GLU A 333 -7.54 -22.70 12.57
N VAL A 334 -6.59 -22.87 11.64
CA VAL A 334 -5.15 -22.76 11.88
C VAL A 334 -4.57 -21.87 10.80
N ALA A 335 -3.89 -20.78 11.17
CA ALA A 335 -3.29 -19.83 10.22
C ALA A 335 -4.29 -19.34 9.16
N GLU A 336 -5.52 -19.00 9.57
CA GLU A 336 -6.64 -18.59 8.70
C GLU A 336 -7.18 -19.69 7.76
N ILE A 337 -6.60 -20.90 7.81
CA ILE A 337 -7.09 -22.08 7.09
C ILE A 337 -8.21 -22.73 7.89
N LYS A 338 -9.43 -22.67 7.36
CA LYS A 338 -10.62 -23.30 7.96
C LYS A 338 -10.82 -24.71 7.41
N PHE A 339 -10.88 -25.70 8.31
CA PHE A 339 -11.09 -27.10 7.96
C PHE A 339 -11.97 -27.82 8.99
N MET A 340 -12.55 -28.95 8.58
CA MET A 340 -13.24 -29.85 9.49
C MET A 340 -12.26 -30.93 9.96
N LEU A 341 -12.25 -31.23 11.26
CA LEU A 341 -11.63 -32.43 11.82
C LEU A 341 -12.70 -33.43 12.24
N TYR A 342 -12.42 -34.70 12.00
CA TYR A 342 -13.28 -35.83 12.36
C TYR A 342 -12.46 -36.86 13.14
N LEU A 343 -12.97 -37.28 14.31
CA LEU A 343 -12.47 -38.45 15.02
C LEU A 343 -13.42 -39.61 14.78
N VAL A 344 -12.88 -40.72 14.29
CA VAL A 344 -13.66 -41.90 13.92
C VAL A 344 -13.07 -43.11 14.64
N CYS A 345 -13.91 -43.82 15.38
CA CYS A 345 -13.53 -45.13 15.92
C CYS A 345 -13.55 -46.13 14.75
N PRO A 346 -12.45 -46.86 14.49
CA PRO A 346 -12.32 -47.75 13.33
C PRO A 346 -13.35 -48.88 13.27
#